data_AF-A0A2D9RKE1-F1
#
_entry.id   AF-A0A2D9RKE1-F1
#
_cell.length_a   1.000
_cell.length_b   1.000
_cell.length_c   1.000
_cell.angle_alpha   90.00
_cell.angle_beta   90.00
_cell.angle_gamma   90.00
#
_symmetry.space_group_name_H-M   'P 1'
#
loop_
_entity.id
_entity.type
_entity.pdbx_description
1 polymer ?
#
loop_
_entity_poly.entity_id
_entity_poly.type
_entity_poly.pdbx_seq_one_letter_code
_entity_poly.pdbx_strand_id
1 'polypeptide(L)' 'MKVRNSLKSLKGRHRDNRLIRRKGRFYVIN' A
#
# COMPACT_ATOMS: atom_id res chain seq x y z
N MET A 1 9.27 0.32 -4.29
CA MET A 1 8.26 -0.60 -3.69
C MET A 1 8.87 -1.35 -2.52
N LYS A 2 8.20 -1.39 -1.36
CA LYS A 2 8.58 -2.27 -0.24
C LYS A 2 7.53 -3.38 -0.17
N VAL A 3 7.94 -4.64 -0.25
CA VAL A 3 7.03 -5.80 -0.12
C VAL A 3 6.94 -6.17 1.36
N ARG A 4 5.73 -6.18 1.90
CA ARG A 4 5.44 -6.51 3.30
C ARG A 4 4.13 -7.30 3.36
N ASN A 5 4.02 -8.19 4.34
CA ASN A 5 2.80 -8.97 4.58
C ASN A 5 1.65 -8.10 5.10
N SER A 6 1.95 -6.97 5.76
CA SER A 6 0.97 -5.99 6.20
C SER A 6 1.23 -4.64 5.54
N LEU A 7 0.16 -4.06 4.97
CA LEU A 7 0.19 -2.73 4.34
C LEU A 7 -0.18 -1.61 5.32
N LYS A 8 -0.55 -1.92 6.57
CA LYS A 8 -1.01 -0.93 7.57
C LYS A 8 0.04 0.14 7.84
N SER A 9 1.29 -0.29 8.07
CA SER A 9 2.43 0.61 8.31
C SER A 9 2.87 1.35 7.05
N LEU A 10 2.59 0.82 5.85
CA LEU A 10 2.90 1.50 4.59
C LEU A 10 1.87 2.60 4.30
N LYS A 11 0.58 2.33 4.51
CA LYS A 11 -0.51 3.30 4.34
C LYS A 11 -0.32 4.52 5.25
N GLY A 12 0.02 4.32 6.53
CA GLY A 12 0.15 5.41 7.51
C GLY A 12 1.35 6.35 7.35
N ARG A 13 2.27 6.11 6.40
CA ARG A 13 3.48 6.94 6.23
C ARG A 13 3.21 8.31 5.61
N HIS A 14 2.13 8.44 4.85
CA HIS A 14 1.81 9.67 4.14
C HIS A 14 0.29 9.81 4.01
N ARG A 15 -0.22 11.04 4.08
CA ARG A 15 -1.66 11.31 4.06
C ARG A 15 -2.32 10.87 2.75
N ASP A 16 -1.64 11.11 1.64
CA ASP A 16 -2.18 10.83 0.30
C ASP A 16 -2.04 9.35 -0.14
N ASN A 17 -1.50 8.47 0.71
CA ASN A 17 -1.38 7.05 0.39
C ASN A 17 -2.74 6.38 0.17
N ARG A 18 -2.95 5.86 -1.04
CA ARG A 18 -4.13 5.12 -1.49
C ARG A 18 -3.84 3.63 -1.58
N LEU A 19 -4.80 2.83 -1.13
CA LEU A 19 -4.76 1.38 -1.30
C LEU A 19 -5.45 1.02 -2.62
N ILE A 20 -4.76 0.30 -3.50
CA ILE A 20 -5.33 -0.20 -4.76
C ILE A 20 -5.14 -1.70 -4.88
N ARG A 21 -5.96 -2.33 -5.71
CA ARG A 21 -5.85 -3.75 -6.07
C ARG A 21 -5.48 -3.87 -7.55
N ARG A 22 -4.36 -4.50 -7.87
CA ARG A 22 -3.88 -4.75 -9.24
C ARG A 22 -3.39 -6.19 -9.36
N LYS A 23 -3.73 -6.89 -10.43
CA LYS A 23 -3.28 -8.28 -10.70
C LYS A 23 -3.44 -9.22 -9.48
N GLY A 24 -4.56 -9.10 -8.75
CA GLY A 24 -4.84 -9.90 -7.56
C GLY A 24 -4.06 -9.53 -6.29
N ARG A 25 -3.22 -8.50 -6.32
CA ARG A 25 -2.41 -8.06 -5.17
C ARG A 25 -2.80 -6.65 -4.72
N PHE A 26 -2.71 -6.40 -3.42
CA PHE A 26 -2.90 -5.06 -2.87
C PHE A 26 -1.59 -4.27 -2.88
N TYR A 27 -1.67 -3.01 -3.27
CA TYR A 27 -0.56 -2.07 -3.28
C TYR A 27 -0.98 -0.79 -2.58
N VAL A 28 -0.06 -0.20 -1.83
CA VAL A 28 -0.18 1.20 -1.42
C VAL A 28 0.51 2.03 -2.50
N ILE A 29 -0.23 2.91 -3.14
CA ILE A 29 0.25 3.89 -4.11
C ILE A 29 -0.01 5.29 -3.57
N ASN A 30 0.75 6.24 -4.05
CA ASN A 30 0.57 7.66 -3.84
C ASN A 30 1.47 8.34 -4.86
#